data_AF-C8W4T2-F1
#
_entry.id   AF-C8W4T2-F1
#
_cell.length_a   1.000
_cell.length_b   1.000
_cell.length_c   1.000
_cell.angle_alpha   90.00
_cell.angle_beta   90.00
_cell.angle_gamma   90.00
#
_symmetry.space_group_name_H-M   'P 1'
#
loop_
_entity.id
_entity.type
_entity.pdbx_description
1 polymer ?
#
loop_
_entity_poly.entity_id
_entity_poly.type
_entity_poly.pdbx_seq_one_letter_code
_entity_poly.pdbx_strand_id
1 'polypeptide(L)'
;MTRMNYRKKEAIKVKAAIARMIARMQLDQAKSALITIFSDTYIPLNEDERLEFHNILYKEMNQLEVEKYMEYTTYYHTQGWIKGRDEGRAEGRAEMLVNSFKKKFGTEPQGLRDNLLKLSPEILDDLIYTLFTSNDAQHFLQMVEKELTKNQ
;
A
#
# COMPACT_ATOMS: atom_id res chain seq x y z
N MET A 1 17.99 -17.89 2.60
CA MET A 1 17.37 -16.85 3.46
C MET A 1 17.76 -17.10 4.89
N THR A 2 18.60 -16.24 5.46
CA THR A 2 19.13 -16.38 6.82
C THR A 2 18.05 -15.98 7.82
N ARG A 3 17.31 -16.95 8.38
CA ARG A 3 16.44 -16.69 9.52
C ARG A 3 17.35 -16.32 10.70
N MET A 4 17.31 -15.07 11.16
CA MET A 4 18.02 -14.71 12.38
C MET A 4 17.43 -15.55 13.53
N ASN A 5 18.26 -16.40 14.12
CA ASN A 5 17.86 -17.39 15.12
C ASN A 5 17.67 -16.72 16.49
N TYR A 6 16.64 -15.87 16.63
CA TYR A 6 16.33 -15.18 17.88
C TYR A 6 15.45 -16.05 18.78
N ARG A 7 15.68 -15.98 20.10
CA ARG A 7 14.69 -16.46 21.07
C ARG A 7 13.52 -15.48 21.11
N LYS A 8 12.28 -15.96 21.27
CA LYS A 8 11.05 -15.13 21.27
C LYS A 8 11.16 -13.86 22.13
N LYS A 9 11.77 -13.97 23.31
CA LYS A 9 11.99 -12.84 24.24
C LYS A 9 13.03 -11.82 23.76
N GLU A 10 13.95 -12.20 22.87
CA GLU A 10 14.94 -11.29 22.30
C GLU A 10 14.31 -10.44 21.19
N ALA A 11 13.42 -11.02 20.38
CA ALA A 11 12.68 -10.33 19.32
C ALA A 11 11.87 -9.13 19.84
N ILE A 12 11.12 -9.33 20.93
CA ILE A 12 10.31 -8.27 21.55
C ILE A 12 11.20 -7.12 22.06
N LYS A 13 12.32 -7.45 22.71
CA LYS A 13 13.29 -6.46 23.21
C LYS A 13 13.94 -5.65 22.09
N VAL A 14 14.30 -6.32 20.98
CA VAL A 14 14.84 -5.64 19.79
C VAL A 14 13.80 -4.68 19.22
N LYS A 15 12.54 -5.11 19.09
CA LYS A 15 11.47 -4.25 18.60
C LYS A 15 11.22 -3.05 19.52
N ALA A 16 11.30 -3.23 20.84
CA ALA A 16 11.21 -2.14 21.82
C ALA A 16 12.39 -1.16 21.74
N ALA A 17 13.60 -1.64 21.47
CA ALA A 17 14.75 -0.77 21.20
C ALA A 17 14.56 0.08 19.93
N ILE A 18 14.01 -0.53 18.86
CA ILE A 18 13.69 0.17 17.61
C ILE A 18 12.60 1.24 17.84
N ALA A 19 11.54 0.91 18.59
CA ALA A 19 10.49 1.86 18.92
C ALA A 19 11.01 3.09 19.68
N ARG A 20 11.89 2.86 20.68
CA ARG A 20 12.59 3.93 21.40
C ARG A 20 13.44 4.78 20.47
N MET A 21 14.16 4.16 19.54
CA MET A 21 14.98 4.85 18.56
C MET A 21 14.12 5.78 17.69
N ILE A 22 12.99 5.30 17.16
CA ILE A 22 12.07 6.09 16.33
C ILE A 22 11.48 7.26 17.14
N ALA A 23 11.06 7.02 18.38
CA ALA A 23 10.48 8.06 19.23
C ALA A 23 11.50 9.17 19.58
N ARG A 24 12.73 8.78 19.92
CA ARG A 24 13.77 9.66 20.50
C ARG A 24 14.68 10.31 19.47
N MET A 25 15.07 9.63 18.40
CA MET A 25 16.18 10.09 17.55
C MET A 25 15.82 11.12 16.47
N GLN A 26 14.61 11.70 16.49
CA GLN A 26 14.14 12.65 15.45
C GLN A 26 14.55 12.22 14.03
N LEU A 27 14.49 10.92 13.75
CA LEU A 27 14.83 10.39 12.44
C LEU A 27 13.92 11.03 11.40
N ASP A 28 14.46 11.32 10.23
CA ASP A 28 13.63 11.81 9.13
C ASP A 28 12.50 10.80 8.84
N GLN A 29 11.43 11.33 8.24
CA GLN A 29 10.21 10.58 8.02
C GLN A 29 10.44 9.32 7.16
N ALA A 30 11.38 9.36 6.19
CA ALA A 30 11.67 8.24 5.31
C ALA A 30 12.45 7.12 6.02
N LYS A 31 13.46 7.46 6.83
CA LYS A 31 14.25 6.49 7.60
C LYS A 31 13.41 5.79 8.65
N SER A 32 12.58 6.53 9.36
CA SER A 32 11.64 5.96 10.34
C SER A 32 10.72 4.94 9.65
N ALA A 33 10.28 5.20 8.42
CA ALA A 33 9.35 4.34 7.70
C ALA A 33 10.03 3.05 7.29
N LEU A 34 11.23 3.18 6.73
CA LEU A 34 12.06 2.06 6.33
C LEU A 34 12.35 1.13 7.52
N ILE A 35 12.71 1.70 8.68
CA ILE A 35 13.02 0.95 9.88
C ILE A 35 11.78 0.24 10.43
N THR A 36 10.62 0.91 10.45
CA THR A 36 9.34 0.31 10.86
C THR A 36 8.97 -0.87 9.95
N ILE A 37 8.98 -0.66 8.62
CA ILE A 37 8.65 -1.71 7.64
C ILE A 37 9.61 -2.91 7.78
N PHE A 38 10.91 -2.64 7.93
CA PHE A 38 11.91 -3.68 8.13
C PHE A 38 11.66 -4.44 9.44
N SER A 39 11.42 -3.73 10.53
CA SER A 39 11.11 -4.30 11.84
C SER A 39 9.86 -5.20 11.78
N ASP A 40 8.80 -4.77 11.12
CA ASP A 40 7.56 -5.54 11.00
C ASP A 40 7.73 -6.79 10.11
N THR A 41 8.55 -6.70 9.06
CA THR A 41 8.79 -7.82 8.14
C THR A 41 9.66 -8.91 8.77
N TYR A 42 10.75 -8.51 9.44
CA TYR A 42 11.75 -9.45 9.97
C TYR A 42 11.48 -9.86 11.43
N ILE A 43 10.69 -9.08 12.18
CA ILE A 43 10.30 -9.34 13.57
C ILE A 43 8.77 -9.26 13.68
N PRO A 44 8.05 -10.22 13.05
CA PRO A 44 6.61 -10.32 13.22
C PRO A 44 6.30 -10.72 14.66
N LEU A 45 5.35 -10.02 15.28
CA LEU A 45 4.84 -10.36 16.61
C LEU A 45 3.44 -10.97 16.48
N ASN A 46 3.20 -12.09 17.16
CA ASN A 46 1.84 -12.59 17.37
C ASN A 46 1.07 -11.70 18.38
N GLU A 47 -0.18 -12.05 18.69
CA GLU A 47 -1.02 -11.24 19.59
C GLU A 47 -0.45 -11.12 21.01
N ASP A 48 -0.04 -12.24 21.62
CA ASP A 48 0.55 -12.28 22.97
C ASP A 48 1.86 -11.47 23.01
N GLU A 49 2.71 -11.62 22.00
CA GLU A 49 3.98 -10.90 21.88
C GLU A 49 3.76 -9.40 21.68
N ARG A 50 2.67 -9.00 21.01
CA ARG A 50 2.28 -7.59 20.83
C ARG A 50 1.84 -6.96 22.14
N LEU A 51 1.09 -7.71 22.96
CA LEU A 51 0.69 -7.27 24.28
C LEU A 51 1.91 -7.09 25.19
N GLU A 52 2.83 -8.06 25.20
CA GLU A 52 4.09 -7.97 25.95
C GLU A 52 4.95 -6.79 25.45
N PHE A 53 5.03 -6.57 24.13
CA PHE A 53 5.69 -5.42 23.54
C PHE A 53 5.10 -4.09 24.02
N HIS A 54 3.77 -3.92 23.98
CA HIS A 54 3.12 -2.69 24.47
C HIS A 54 3.39 -2.47 25.97
N ASN A 55 3.31 -3.52 26.78
CA ASN A 55 3.64 -3.45 28.20
C ASN A 55 5.08 -2.96 28.44
N ILE A 56 6.03 -3.43 27.62
CA ILE A 56 7.42 -2.96 27.68
C ILE A 56 7.53 -1.49 27.27
N LEU A 57 6.84 -1.06 26.21
CA LEU A 57 6.84 0.36 25.80
C LEU A 57 6.34 1.27 26.94
N TYR A 58 5.17 0.96 27.52
CA TYR A 58 4.60 1.76 28.61
C TYR A 58 5.46 1.75 29.89
N LYS A 59 6.27 0.72 30.09
CA LYS A 59 7.18 0.61 31.24
C LYS A 59 8.50 1.35 31.01
N GLU A 60 9.04 1.35 29.80
CA GLU A 60 10.39 1.85 29.49
C GLU A 60 10.41 3.25 28.84
N MET A 61 9.27 3.75 28.37
CA MET A 61 9.12 5.04 27.69
C MET A 61 8.14 5.93 28.42
N ASN A 62 8.30 7.24 28.29
CA ASN A 62 7.28 8.17 28.78
C ASN A 62 6.06 8.19 27.85
N GLN A 63 4.94 8.72 28.33
CA GLN A 63 3.68 8.73 27.59
C GLN A 63 3.80 9.40 26.20
N LEU A 64 4.47 10.55 26.12
CA LEU A 64 4.66 11.28 24.85
C LEU A 64 5.49 10.50 23.83
N GLU A 65 6.51 9.77 24.29
CA GLU A 65 7.33 8.91 23.44
C GLU A 65 6.52 7.74 22.86
N VAL A 66 5.66 7.12 23.68
CA VAL A 66 4.77 6.05 23.24
C VAL A 66 3.74 6.58 22.25
N GLU A 67 3.08 7.70 22.55
CA GLU A 67 2.09 8.33 21.67
C GLU A 67 2.68 8.65 20.30
N LYS A 68 3.87 9.28 20.27
CA LYS A 68 4.57 9.61 19.03
C LYS A 68 4.92 8.37 18.20
N TYR A 69 5.37 7.29 18.83
CA TYR A 69 5.63 6.03 18.14
C TYR A 69 4.33 5.43 17.57
N MET A 70 3.26 5.40 18.36
CA MET A 70 1.97 4.85 17.96
C MET A 70 1.34 5.64 16.81
N GLU A 71 1.35 6.98 16.89
CA GLU A 71 0.89 7.86 15.82
C GLU A 71 1.64 7.57 14.51
N TYR A 72 2.97 7.47 14.60
CA TYR A 72 3.81 7.16 13.46
C TYR A 72 3.44 5.80 12.84
N THR A 73 3.42 4.73 13.63
CA THR A 73 3.09 3.40 13.11
C THR A 73 1.67 3.31 12.55
N THR A 74 0.71 3.99 13.17
CA THR A 74 -0.70 3.97 12.76
C THR A 74 -0.89 4.73 11.45
N TYR A 75 -0.26 5.91 11.31
CA TYR A 75 -0.31 6.70 10.08
C TYR A 75 0.18 5.89 8.88
N TYR A 76 1.37 5.28 8.98
CA TYR A 76 1.93 4.48 7.88
C TYR A 76 1.13 3.23 7.56
N HIS A 77 0.66 2.52 8.58
CA HIS A 77 -0.20 1.36 8.37
C HIS A 77 -1.50 1.77 7.65
N THR A 78 -2.09 2.91 8.05
CA THR A 78 -3.30 3.46 7.43
C THR A 78 -3.05 3.88 5.98
N GLN A 79 -1.98 4.63 5.71
CA GLN A 79 -1.61 5.06 4.36
C GLN A 79 -1.30 3.86 3.45
N GLY A 80 -0.58 2.86 3.96
CA GLY A 80 -0.30 1.62 3.24
C GLY A 80 -1.58 0.85 2.91
N TRP A 81 -2.52 0.77 3.85
CA TRP A 81 -3.82 0.13 3.62
C TRP A 81 -4.67 0.87 2.58
N ILE A 82 -4.73 2.20 2.65
CA ILE A 82 -5.44 3.04 1.67
C ILE A 82 -4.82 2.84 0.29
N LYS A 83 -3.50 2.97 0.17
CA LYS A 83 -2.78 2.83 -1.09
C LYS A 83 -2.98 1.44 -1.69
N GLY A 84 -2.83 0.38 -0.90
CA GLY A 84 -3.03 -0.99 -1.38
C GLY A 84 -4.49 -1.26 -1.81
N ARG A 85 -5.47 -0.66 -1.13
CA ARG A 85 -6.88 -0.75 -1.52
C ARG A 85 -7.13 -0.03 -2.85
N ASP A 86 -6.55 1.14 -3.05
CA ASP A 86 -6.74 1.93 -4.26
C ASP A 86 -6.00 1.29 -5.46
N GLU A 87 -4.78 0.77 -5.25
CA GLU A 87 -4.05 -0.03 -6.24
C GLU A 87 -4.86 -1.28 -6.64
N GLY A 88 -5.34 -2.06 -5.67
CA GLY A 88 -6.16 -3.25 -5.95
C GLY A 88 -7.47 -2.91 -6.68
N ARG A 89 -8.09 -1.76 -6.36
CA ARG A 89 -9.27 -1.28 -7.10
C ARG A 89 -8.91 -0.91 -8.53
N ALA A 90 -7.82 -0.18 -8.76
CA ALA A 90 -7.37 0.19 -10.10
C ALA A 90 -7.03 -1.04 -10.94
N GLU A 91 -6.29 -2.00 -10.38
CA GLU A 91 -5.92 -3.26 -11.05
C GLU A 91 -7.16 -4.05 -11.47
N GLY A 92 -8.11 -4.26 -10.54
CA GLY A 92 -9.33 -5.00 -10.83
C GLY A 92 -10.21 -4.32 -11.88
N ARG A 93 -10.27 -2.98 -11.87
CA ARG A 93 -11.02 -2.19 -12.87
C ARG A 93 -10.36 -2.24 -14.24
N ALA A 94 -9.04 -2.08 -14.30
CA ALA A 94 -8.27 -2.18 -15.54
C ALA A 94 -8.42 -3.58 -16.17
N GLU A 95 -8.31 -4.64 -15.37
CA GLU A 95 -8.49 -6.02 -15.84
C GLU A 95 -9.92 -6.26 -16.34
N MET A 96 -10.93 -5.76 -15.62
CA MET A 96 -12.32 -5.83 -16.06
C MET A 96 -12.54 -5.13 -17.40
N LEU A 97 -11.95 -3.95 -17.59
CA LEU A 97 -12.03 -3.18 -18.83
C LEU A 97 -11.39 -3.92 -20.00
N VAL A 98 -10.18 -4.46 -19.83
CA VAL A 98 -9.49 -5.25 -20.86
C VAL A 98 -10.32 -6.46 -21.26
N ASN A 99 -10.81 -7.22 -20.28
CA ASN A 99 -11.64 -8.41 -20.52
C ASN A 99 -12.97 -8.06 -21.20
N SER A 100 -13.61 -6.96 -20.81
CA SER A 100 -14.87 -6.49 -21.40
C SER A 100 -14.66 -6.00 -22.83
N PHE A 101 -13.57 -5.26 -23.07
CA PHE A 101 -13.18 -4.80 -24.41
C PHE A 101 -12.93 -6.00 -25.34
N LYS A 102 -12.14 -6.98 -24.87
CA LYS A 102 -11.88 -8.21 -25.61
C LYS A 102 -13.15 -8.99 -25.93
N LYS A 103 -14.08 -9.10 -24.98
CA LYS A 103 -15.39 -9.75 -25.21
C LYS A 103 -16.26 -9.00 -26.21
N LYS A 104 -16.23 -7.66 -26.19
CA LYS A 104 -17.09 -6.83 -27.03
C LYS A 104 -16.56 -6.69 -28.47
N PHE A 105 -15.25 -6.54 -28.63
CA PHE A 105 -14.62 -6.21 -29.91
C PHE A 105 -13.72 -7.32 -30.47
N GLY A 106 -13.52 -8.42 -29.75
CA GLY A 106 -12.71 -9.56 -30.19
C GLY A 106 -11.21 -9.28 -30.31
N THR A 107 -10.76 -8.09 -29.94
CA THR A 107 -9.37 -7.63 -30.06
C THR A 107 -8.80 -7.27 -28.71
N GLU A 108 -7.50 -7.48 -28.52
CA GLU A 108 -6.77 -7.10 -27.31
C GLU A 108 -5.61 -6.18 -27.71
N PRO A 109 -5.79 -4.86 -27.61
CA PRO A 109 -4.77 -3.89 -27.99
C PRO A 109 -3.56 -4.00 -27.05
N GLN A 110 -2.36 -4.07 -27.63
CA GLN A 110 -1.12 -4.11 -26.85
C GLN A 110 -0.97 -2.84 -26.01
N GLY A 111 -0.56 -2.99 -24.75
CA GLY A 111 -0.36 -1.87 -23.83
C GLY A 111 -1.64 -1.25 -23.27
N LEU A 112 -2.84 -1.71 -23.65
CA LEU A 112 -4.10 -1.20 -23.08
C LEU A 112 -4.12 -1.34 -21.55
N ARG A 113 -3.70 -2.51 -21.03
CA ARG A 113 -3.61 -2.75 -19.59
C ARG A 113 -2.70 -1.74 -18.90
N ASP A 114 -1.47 -1.57 -19.41
CA ASP A 114 -0.47 -0.68 -18.81
C ASP A 114 -0.90 0.79 -18.86
N ASN A 115 -1.65 1.16 -19.90
CA ASN A 115 -2.27 2.47 -20.03
C ASN A 115 -3.37 2.67 -18.99
N LEU A 116 -4.25 1.70 -18.79
CA LEU A 116 -5.31 1.77 -17.79
C LEU A 116 -4.76 1.80 -16.35
N LEU A 117 -3.67 1.08 -16.07
CA LEU A 117 -3.03 1.09 -14.73
C LEU A 117 -2.43 2.44 -14.32
N LYS A 118 -2.23 3.36 -15.27
CA LYS A 118 -1.76 4.73 -14.98
C LYS A 118 -2.89 5.69 -14.61
N LEU A 119 -4.14 5.28 -14.81
CA LEU A 119 -5.31 6.13 -14.58
C LEU A 119 -5.86 5.91 -13.17
N SER A 120 -6.54 6.93 -12.63
CA SER A 120 -7.17 6.81 -11.31
C SER A 120 -8.41 5.89 -11.36
N PRO A 121 -8.79 5.26 -10.24
CA PRO A 121 -9.98 4.42 -10.17
C PRO A 121 -11.27 5.10 -10.66
N GLU A 122 -11.39 6.41 -10.47
CA GLU A 122 -12.54 7.22 -10.88
C GLU A 122 -12.64 7.33 -12.39
N ILE A 123 -11.51 7.54 -13.07
CA ILE A 123 -11.45 7.59 -14.55
C ILE A 123 -11.75 6.20 -15.12
N LEU A 124 -11.26 5.14 -14.47
CA LEU A 124 -11.57 3.77 -14.89
C LEU A 124 -13.07 3.46 -14.78
N ASP A 125 -13.75 3.94 -13.74
CA ASP A 125 -15.21 3.78 -13.60
C ASP A 125 -15.99 4.50 -14.73
N ASP A 126 -15.54 5.68 -15.17
CA ASP A 126 -16.14 6.39 -16.32
C ASP A 126 -15.88 5.68 -17.66
N LEU A 127 -14.67 5.18 -17.85
CA LEU A 127 -14.32 4.38 -19.03
C LEU A 127 -15.15 3.09 -19.12
N ILE A 128 -15.51 2.48 -17.99
CA ILE A 128 -16.42 1.33 -17.97
C ILE A 128 -17.78 1.70 -18.55
N TYR A 129 -18.36 2.82 -18.12
CA TYR A 129 -19.64 3.29 -18.65
C TYR A 129 -19.58 3.58 -20.15
N THR A 130 -18.48 4.21 -20.58
CA THR A 130 -18.21 4.53 -21.99
C THR A 130 -18.09 3.26 -22.83
N LEU A 131 -17.38 2.24 -22.34
CA LEU A 131 -17.23 0.96 -23.02
C LEU A 131 -18.58 0.24 -23.23
N PHE A 132 -19.47 0.29 -22.24
CA PHE A 132 -20.79 -0.32 -22.36
C PHE A 132 -21.69 0.43 -23.34
N THR A 133 -21.61 1.77 -23.38
CA THR A 133 -22.48 2.62 -24.20
C THR A 133 -22.02 2.75 -25.66
N SER A 134 -20.71 2.73 -25.91
CA SER A 134 -20.16 2.92 -27.26
C SER A 134 -19.92 1.59 -27.99
N ASN A 135 -20.24 1.51 -29.29
CA ASN A 135 -20.00 0.34 -30.14
C ASN A 135 -18.75 0.47 -31.03
N ASP A 136 -17.91 1.45 -30.75
CA ASP A 136 -16.70 1.72 -31.53
C ASP A 136 -15.44 1.49 -30.67
N ALA A 137 -14.65 0.50 -31.08
CA ALA A 137 -13.39 0.13 -30.45
C ALA A 137 -12.33 1.24 -30.55
N GLN A 138 -12.26 1.95 -31.68
CA GLN A 138 -11.26 3.01 -31.87
C GLN A 138 -11.59 4.25 -31.06
N HIS A 139 -12.87 4.60 -30.99
CA HIS A 139 -13.33 5.71 -30.15
C HIS A 139 -12.96 5.50 -28.67
N PHE A 140 -13.14 4.27 -28.16
CA PHE A 140 -12.74 3.94 -26.78
C PHE A 140 -11.23 4.11 -26.56
N LEU A 141 -10.39 3.63 -27.48
CA LEU A 141 -8.94 3.76 -27.36
C LEU A 141 -8.47 5.23 -27.40
N GLN A 142 -9.07 6.05 -28.26
CA GLN A 142 -8.80 7.49 -28.30
C GLN A 142 -9.18 8.18 -26.99
N MET A 143 -10.28 7.76 -26.34
CA MET A 143 -10.67 8.28 -25.03
C MET A 143 -9.65 7.91 -23.95
N VAL A 144 -9.14 6.67 -23.94
CA VAL A 144 -8.07 6.25 -23.02
C VAL A 144 -6.81 7.10 -23.23
N GLU A 145 -6.38 7.31 -24.47
CA GLU A 145 -5.23 8.16 -24.78
C GLU A 145 -5.44 9.61 -24.35
N LYS A 146 -6.65 10.15 -24.55
CA LYS A 146 -7.00 11.51 -24.12
C LYS A 146 -6.89 11.67 -22.59
N GLU A 147 -7.41 10.72 -21.83
CA GLU A 147 -7.32 10.76 -20.35
C GLU A 147 -5.88 10.56 -19.85
N LEU A 148 -5.03 9.86 -20.59
CA LEU A 148 -3.58 9.80 -20.30
C LEU A 148 -2.88 11.15 -20.52
N THR A 149 -3.21 11.87 -21.59
CA THR A 149 -2.59 13.18 -21.89
C THR A 149 -3.02 14.30 -20.95
N LYS A 150 -4.20 14.20 -20.34
CA LYS A 150 -4.67 15.18 -19.34
C LYS A 150 -4.04 15.01 -17.95
N ASN A 151 -3.52 13.82 -17.65
CA ASN A 151 -2.91 13.48 -16.36
C ASN A 151 -1.37 13.59 -16.37
N GLN A 152 -0.79 14.14 -17.44
CA GLN A 152 0.62 14.57 -17.51
C GLN A 152 0.75 16.07 -17.23
#